data_AF-I5D6K8-F1
#
_entry.id   AF-I5D6K8-F1
#
_cell.length_a   1.000
_cell.length_b   1.000
_cell.length_c   1.000
_cell.angle_alpha   90.00
_cell.angle_beta   90.00
_cell.angle_gamma   90.00
#
_symmetry.space_group_name_H-M   'P 1'
#
loop_
_entity.id
_entity.type
_entity.pdbx_description
1 polymer ?
#
loop_
_entity_poly.entity_id
_entity_poly.type
_entity_poly.pdbx_seq_one_letter_code
_entity_poly.pdbx_strand_id
1 'polypeptide(L)'
;MKAVNNFLVPRLFSENYIEGTLAFKNNHGALLSQSIYWSFVAATFVASLLISLFRRIIKEDYARTTKIMFMPKVLFWRLFGILSLLGILARTGIVIYTDYQFKFEVLPLHFCRLMVIFLSVAMIINRPDLIKYFGFLSVFGAISALFVPSMGEYSGADSFWFWDYLLLHVYSFIVPFILFAISKFEYTFKTTVETTAFFVVLCLVMFGLNFVLDTYAKDPSWKSNYWYLGLNENNDLYEKLGKVVAWPTHILLFIFLGIVLTVLFVAFWALFDKLHIVKEEGKIKAYTTRSEFWANYKESMKQFFKRDRKSKKDEFATSAN
;
A
#
# COMPACT_ATOMS: atom_id res chain seq x y z
N MET A 1 34.38 9.40 14.11
CA MET A 1 33.26 10.38 14.13
C MET A 1 33.38 11.50 13.09
N LYS A 2 34.55 12.10 12.82
CA LYS A 2 34.71 13.13 11.74
C LYS A 2 34.42 12.64 10.31
N ALA A 3 34.69 11.37 9.99
CA ALA A 3 34.45 10.82 8.64
C ALA A 3 32.94 10.64 8.30
N VAL A 4 32.09 10.40 9.31
CA VAL A 4 30.63 10.28 9.13
C VAL A 4 30.02 11.65 8.82
N ASN A 5 30.54 12.71 9.45
CA ASN A 5 30.10 14.10 9.19
C ASN A 5 30.52 14.64 7.82
N ASN A 6 31.61 14.14 7.23
CA ASN A 6 32.08 14.64 5.93
C ASN A 6 31.50 13.89 4.72
N PHE A 7 30.86 12.73 4.91
CA PHE A 7 30.33 11.94 3.79
C PHE A 7 28.79 11.96 3.71
N LEU A 8 28.09 11.83 4.84
CA LEU A 8 26.63 11.73 4.86
C LEU A 8 25.94 13.10 4.88
N VAL A 9 26.45 14.04 5.69
CA VAL A 9 25.81 15.34 5.89
C VAL A 9 25.90 16.22 4.62
N PRO A 10 27.06 16.38 3.95
CA PRO A 10 27.12 17.23 2.76
C PRO A 10 26.29 16.67 1.60
N ARG A 11 26.19 15.35 1.43
CA ARG A 11 25.37 14.75 0.35
C ARG A 11 23.87 14.84 0.60
N LEU A 12 23.43 14.85 1.86
CA LEU A 12 22.02 15.03 2.23
C LEU A 12 21.56 16.49 2.14
N PHE A 13 22.48 17.45 2.30
CA PHE A 13 22.19 18.89 2.43
C PHE A 13 22.93 19.77 1.40
N SER A 14 23.44 19.21 0.31
CA SER A 14 24.12 19.97 -0.75
C SER A 14 23.11 20.68 -1.65
N GLU A 15 23.26 22.00 -1.81
CA GLU A 15 22.53 22.83 -2.78
C GLU A 15 22.84 22.43 -4.24
N ASN A 16 24.01 21.84 -4.48
CA ASN A 16 24.40 21.29 -5.77
C ASN A 16 24.05 19.80 -5.82
N TYR A 17 23.23 19.40 -6.78
CA TYR A 17 22.86 18.01 -7.00
C TYR A 17 24.11 17.16 -7.30
N ILE A 18 24.55 16.35 -6.34
CA ILE A 18 25.69 15.44 -6.54
C ILE A 18 25.15 14.17 -7.18
N GLU A 19 25.49 13.93 -8.45
CA GLU A 19 25.17 12.65 -9.10
C GLU A 19 25.65 11.49 -8.22
N GLY A 20 24.72 10.61 -7.85
CA GLY A 20 25.06 9.41 -7.10
C GLY A 20 26.07 8.58 -7.90
N THR A 21 27.16 8.15 -7.26
CA THR A 21 28.14 7.25 -7.90
C THR A 21 27.52 5.92 -8.34
N LEU A 22 26.33 5.61 -7.82
CA LEU A 22 25.53 4.44 -8.15
C LEU A 22 24.15 4.81 -8.72
N ALA A 23 24.01 5.90 -9.48
CA ALA A 23 22.72 6.32 -10.06
C ALA A 23 21.95 5.14 -10.72
N PHE A 24 20.62 5.09 -10.53
CA PHE A 24 19.79 3.97 -10.99
C PHE A 24 19.73 3.84 -12.53
N LYS A 25 19.96 4.94 -13.26
CA LYS A 25 20.03 4.98 -14.73
C LYS A 25 21.34 5.64 -15.19
N ASN A 26 21.77 5.28 -16.41
CA ASN A 26 22.75 6.00 -17.23
C ASN A 26 24.18 6.20 -16.68
N ASN A 27 24.64 5.46 -15.68
CA ASN A 27 26.01 5.55 -15.15
C ASN A 27 26.66 4.17 -14.87
N HIS A 28 28.00 4.14 -14.73
CA HIS A 28 28.76 2.90 -14.47
C HIS A 28 28.32 2.14 -13.19
N GLY A 29 27.73 2.82 -12.21
CA GLY A 29 27.19 2.22 -10.98
C GLY A 29 25.72 1.76 -11.07
N ALA A 30 25.05 1.95 -12.21
CA ALA A 30 23.64 1.61 -12.37
C ALA A 30 23.37 0.12 -12.23
N LEU A 31 24.29 -0.74 -12.69
CA LEU A 31 24.14 -2.19 -12.57
C LEU A 31 24.04 -2.63 -11.10
N LEU A 32 24.85 -2.03 -10.20
CA LEU A 32 24.82 -2.38 -8.79
C LEU A 32 23.50 -1.96 -8.14
N SER A 33 23.06 -0.72 -8.34
CA SER A 33 21.79 -0.23 -7.80
C SER A 33 20.58 -1.00 -8.33
N GLN A 34 20.56 -1.30 -9.63
CA GLN A 34 19.52 -2.15 -10.22
C GLN A 34 19.56 -3.57 -9.66
N SER A 35 20.74 -4.15 -9.50
CA SER A 35 20.89 -5.50 -8.93
C SER A 35 20.39 -5.55 -7.49
N ILE A 36 20.75 -4.58 -6.65
CA ILE A 36 20.25 -4.45 -5.28
C ILE A 36 18.72 -4.30 -5.29
N TYR A 37 18.21 -3.36 -6.08
CA TYR A 37 16.78 -3.09 -6.19
C TYR A 37 15.99 -4.35 -6.58
N TRP A 38 16.36 -4.99 -7.69
CA TRP A 38 15.65 -6.18 -8.18
C TRP A 38 15.83 -7.39 -7.28
N SER A 39 16.95 -7.51 -6.56
CA SER A 39 17.12 -8.55 -5.54
C SER A 39 16.15 -8.36 -4.37
N PHE A 40 15.97 -7.13 -3.89
CA PHE A 40 14.98 -6.81 -2.86
C PHE A 40 13.55 -7.05 -3.37
N VAL A 41 13.24 -6.64 -4.59
CA VAL A 41 11.93 -6.90 -5.21
C VAL A 41 11.69 -8.41 -5.29
N ALA A 42 12.62 -9.18 -5.87
CA ALA A 42 12.48 -10.64 -5.97
C ALA A 42 12.31 -11.30 -4.60
N ALA A 43 13.13 -10.94 -3.61
CA ALA A 43 13.02 -11.45 -2.24
C ALA A 43 11.66 -11.12 -1.61
N THR A 44 11.13 -9.93 -1.87
CA THR A 44 9.83 -9.45 -1.38
C THR A 44 8.68 -10.27 -1.93
N PHE A 45 8.71 -10.58 -3.23
CA PHE A 45 7.71 -11.45 -3.87
C PHE A 45 7.81 -12.90 -3.36
N VAL A 46 9.02 -13.44 -3.24
CA VAL A 46 9.24 -14.80 -2.69
C VAL A 46 8.74 -14.87 -1.25
N ALA A 47 9.09 -13.91 -0.39
CA ALA A 47 8.63 -13.86 0.99
C ALA A 47 7.11 -13.80 1.08
N SER A 48 6.46 -12.97 0.28
CA SER A 48 5.00 -12.83 0.28
C SER A 48 4.27 -14.06 -0.25
N LEU A 49 4.84 -14.73 -1.25
CA LEU A 49 4.35 -16.02 -1.74
C LEU A 49 4.45 -17.08 -0.64
N LEU A 50 5.60 -17.18 0.05
CA LEU A 50 5.78 -18.10 1.17
C LEU A 50 4.80 -17.79 2.31
N ILE A 51 4.63 -16.53 2.71
CA ILE A 51 3.65 -16.13 3.72
C ILE A 51 2.24 -16.56 3.29
N SER A 52 1.88 -16.38 2.02
CA SER A 52 0.56 -16.74 1.49
C SER A 52 0.31 -18.24 1.48
N LEU A 53 1.32 -19.04 1.11
CA LEU A 53 1.25 -20.50 1.07
C LEU A 53 1.20 -21.12 2.47
N PHE A 54 2.01 -20.58 3.40
CA PHE A 54 2.10 -21.05 4.78
C PHE A 54 1.13 -20.35 5.75
N ARG A 55 0.20 -19.53 5.25
CA ARG A 55 -0.66 -18.68 6.09
C ARG A 55 -1.45 -19.44 7.17
N ARG A 56 -1.89 -20.68 6.90
CA ARG A 56 -2.64 -21.50 7.89
C ARG A 56 -1.75 -21.89 9.06
N ILE A 57 -0.54 -22.37 8.77
CA ILE A 57 0.47 -22.71 9.79
C ILE A 57 0.86 -21.47 10.58
N ILE A 58 1.12 -20.35 9.88
CA ILE A 58 1.43 -19.07 10.52
C ILE A 58 0.30 -18.63 11.45
N LYS A 59 -0.97 -18.74 11.01
CA LYS A 59 -2.14 -18.35 11.80
C LYS A 59 -2.31 -19.20 13.06
N GLU A 60 -2.18 -20.51 12.94
CA GLU A 60 -2.28 -21.44 14.07
C GLU A 60 -1.16 -21.21 15.08
N ASP A 61 0.07 -21.08 14.60
CA ASP A 61 1.22 -20.84 15.45
C ASP A 61 1.16 -19.46 16.13
N TYR A 62 0.78 -18.45 15.35
CA TYR A 62 0.49 -17.13 15.87
C TYR A 62 -0.60 -17.22 16.93
N ALA A 63 -1.69 -17.96 16.74
CA ALA A 63 -2.76 -18.07 17.75
C ALA A 63 -2.27 -18.66 19.09
N ARG A 64 -1.40 -19.68 19.05
CA ARG A 64 -0.84 -20.33 20.26
C ARG A 64 0.22 -19.50 20.98
N THR A 65 0.96 -18.68 20.24
CA THR A 65 2.04 -17.86 20.77
C THR A 65 1.50 -16.81 21.76
N THR A 66 2.20 -16.49 22.85
CA THR A 66 1.81 -15.36 23.73
C THR A 66 2.73 -14.16 23.58
N LYS A 67 3.98 -14.39 23.17
CA LYS A 67 5.03 -13.38 23.00
C LYS A 67 5.70 -13.50 21.63
N ILE A 68 6.02 -12.38 21.02
CA ILE A 68 6.83 -12.27 19.79
C ILE A 68 8.11 -11.57 20.19
N MET A 69 9.28 -12.13 19.87
CA MET A 69 10.59 -11.55 20.26
C MET A 69 10.62 -11.08 21.73
N PHE A 70 10.25 -11.98 22.65
CA PHE A 70 10.25 -11.76 24.10
C PHE A 70 9.22 -10.75 24.66
N MET A 71 8.41 -10.09 23.81
CA MET A 71 7.39 -9.13 24.24
C MET A 71 5.96 -9.63 23.96
N PRO A 72 4.94 -9.21 24.74
CA PRO A 72 3.55 -9.53 24.46
C PRO A 72 3.15 -9.12 23.05
N LYS A 73 2.38 -9.95 22.34
CA LYS A 73 1.95 -9.69 20.95
C LYS A 73 1.39 -8.29 20.71
N VAL A 74 0.54 -7.83 21.63
CA VAL A 74 -0.10 -6.51 21.54
C VAL A 74 0.94 -5.41 21.61
N LEU A 75 1.94 -5.55 22.50
CA LEU A 75 3.03 -4.60 22.61
C LEU A 75 3.93 -4.63 21.37
N PHE A 76 4.22 -5.82 20.84
CA PHE A 76 5.00 -5.97 19.60
C PHE A 76 4.38 -5.18 18.44
N TRP A 77 3.10 -5.41 18.14
CA TRP A 77 2.43 -4.72 17.04
C TRP A 77 2.29 -3.22 17.28
N ARG A 78 2.04 -2.80 18.53
CA ARG A 78 2.03 -1.39 18.89
C ARG A 78 3.37 -0.72 18.63
N LEU A 79 4.46 -1.30 19.10
CA LEU A 79 5.80 -0.79 18.87
C LEU A 79 6.14 -0.76 17.38
N PHE A 80 5.83 -1.83 16.66
CA PHE A 80 6.07 -1.91 15.22
C PHE A 80 5.31 -0.81 14.44
N GLY A 81 4.04 -0.57 14.78
CA GLY A 81 3.25 0.52 14.21
C GLY A 81 3.77 1.91 14.59
N ILE A 82 4.17 2.13 15.85
CA ILE A 82 4.77 3.41 16.31
C ILE A 82 6.05 3.70 15.53
N LEU A 83 6.95 2.71 15.42
CA LEU A 83 8.21 2.85 14.67
C LEU A 83 7.95 3.16 13.19
N SER A 84 6.91 2.56 12.61
CA SER A 84 6.51 2.83 11.23
C SER A 84 6.03 4.27 11.03
N LEU A 85 5.21 4.81 11.95
CA LEU A 85 4.82 6.23 11.94
C LEU A 85 6.02 7.16 12.16
N LEU A 86 6.92 6.81 13.08
CA LEU A 86 8.15 7.58 13.30
C LEU A 86 9.01 7.64 12.04
N GLY A 87 9.07 6.57 11.24
CA GLY A 87 9.72 6.58 9.93
C GLY A 87 9.10 7.60 8.96
N ILE A 88 7.76 7.64 8.87
CA ILE A 88 7.03 8.62 8.05
C ILE A 88 7.29 10.06 8.52
N LEU A 89 7.30 10.28 9.84
CA LEU A 89 7.59 11.60 10.42
C LEU A 89 9.05 12.02 10.22
N ALA A 90 10.01 11.09 10.36
CA ALA A 90 11.42 11.35 10.11
C ALA A 90 11.64 11.75 8.65
N ARG A 91 11.04 11.04 7.71
CA ARG A 91 11.06 11.39 6.29
C ARG A 91 10.45 12.76 6.04
N THR A 92 9.32 13.08 6.68
CA THR A 92 8.68 14.40 6.57
C THR A 92 9.63 15.50 7.05
N GLY A 93 10.32 15.27 8.17
CA GLY A 93 11.38 16.16 8.65
C GLY A 93 12.49 16.35 7.62
N ILE A 94 12.99 15.27 7.01
CA ILE A 94 14.01 15.34 5.95
C ILE A 94 13.53 16.20 4.78
N VAL A 95 12.30 16.03 4.31
CA VAL A 95 11.74 16.87 3.24
C VAL A 95 11.66 18.35 3.64
N ILE A 96 11.31 18.65 4.90
CA ILE A 96 11.25 20.04 5.41
C ILE A 96 12.64 20.69 5.46
N TYR A 97 13.67 19.93 5.88
CA TYR A 97 15.03 20.44 6.09
C TYR A 97 15.94 20.34 4.85
N THR A 98 15.46 19.80 3.75
CA THR A 98 16.21 19.69 2.49
C THR A 98 15.51 20.50 1.41
N ASP A 99 16.25 20.94 0.39
CA ASP A 99 15.69 21.61 -0.79
C ASP A 99 15.02 20.61 -1.75
N TYR A 100 14.09 19.83 -1.21
CA TYR A 100 13.36 18.84 -1.97
C TYR A 100 12.41 19.54 -2.95
N GLN A 101 12.55 19.20 -4.23
CA GLN A 101 11.83 19.84 -5.34
C GLN A 101 10.30 19.81 -5.20
N PHE A 102 9.74 18.79 -4.53
CA PHE A 102 8.29 18.62 -4.35
C PHE A 102 7.89 18.86 -2.89
N LYS A 103 7.76 20.14 -2.49
CA LYS A 103 7.41 20.52 -1.11
C LYS A 103 6.05 20.00 -0.66
N PHE A 104 5.10 19.77 -1.58
CA PHE A 104 3.84 19.13 -1.23
C PHE A 104 4.04 17.74 -0.59
N GLU A 105 5.17 17.07 -0.84
CA GLU A 105 5.47 15.79 -0.20
C GLU A 105 5.77 15.90 1.30
N VAL A 106 5.86 17.10 1.88
CA VAL A 106 5.84 17.29 3.34
C VAL A 106 4.61 16.63 3.95
N LEU A 107 3.46 16.68 3.27
CA LEU A 107 2.30 15.90 3.68
C LEU A 107 2.44 14.47 3.12
N PRO A 108 2.47 13.43 3.97
CA PRO A 108 2.69 12.04 3.54
C PRO A 108 1.43 11.41 2.93
N LEU A 109 0.76 12.12 2.04
CA LEU A 109 -0.53 11.74 1.45
C LEU A 109 -0.38 10.96 0.14
N HIS A 110 0.84 10.76 -0.34
CA HIS A 110 1.14 9.80 -1.41
C HIS A 110 0.59 8.42 -1.07
N PHE A 111 0.07 7.70 -2.08
CA PHE A 111 -0.76 6.51 -1.90
C PHE A 111 -0.13 5.47 -0.97
N CYS A 112 1.09 5.01 -1.28
CA CYS A 112 1.77 4.00 -0.47
C CYS A 112 2.09 4.52 0.95
N ARG A 113 2.42 5.80 1.11
CA ARG A 113 2.67 6.41 2.43
C ARG A 113 1.40 6.46 3.27
N LEU A 114 0.26 6.79 2.65
CA LEU A 114 -1.04 6.75 3.33
C LEU A 114 -1.42 5.33 3.73
N MET A 115 -1.14 4.33 2.88
CA MET A 115 -1.36 2.93 3.23
C MET A 115 -0.48 2.49 4.41
N VAL A 116 0.78 2.92 4.47
CA VAL A 116 1.65 2.70 5.65
C VAL A 116 1.09 3.35 6.90
N ILE A 117 0.52 4.56 6.81
CA ILE A 117 -0.15 5.21 7.94
C ILE A 117 -1.34 4.36 8.42
N PHE A 118 -2.21 3.89 7.52
CA PHE A 118 -3.34 3.03 7.89
C PHE A 118 -2.89 1.69 8.50
N LEU A 119 -1.87 1.04 7.93
CA LEU A 119 -1.24 -0.17 8.48
C LEU A 119 -0.75 0.10 9.91
N SER A 120 -0.02 1.20 10.10
CA SER A 120 0.56 1.57 11.38
C SER A 120 -0.52 1.84 12.42
N VAL A 121 -1.55 2.61 12.08
CA VAL A 121 -2.70 2.88 12.95
C VAL A 121 -3.40 1.59 13.34
N ALA A 122 -3.68 0.69 12.39
CA ALA A 122 -4.32 -0.60 12.65
C ALA A 122 -3.50 -1.46 13.64
N MET A 123 -2.17 -1.45 13.54
CA MET A 123 -1.30 -2.16 14.48
C MET A 123 -1.22 -1.49 15.86
N ILE A 124 -1.21 -0.15 15.93
CA ILE A 124 -1.20 0.61 17.18
C ILE A 124 -2.49 0.38 17.99
N ILE A 125 -3.65 0.45 17.34
CA ILE A 125 -4.92 0.19 18.03
C ILE A 125 -5.19 -1.31 18.22
N ASN A 126 -4.25 -2.18 17.80
CA ASN A 126 -4.36 -3.63 17.86
C ASN A 126 -5.64 -4.17 17.19
N ARG A 127 -5.98 -3.59 16.03
CA ARG A 127 -7.08 -4.00 15.15
C ARG A 127 -6.53 -4.37 13.77
N PRO A 128 -5.67 -5.42 13.69
CA PRO A 128 -5.10 -5.83 12.41
C PRO A 128 -6.18 -6.36 11.44
N ASP A 129 -7.39 -6.68 11.91
CA ASP A 129 -8.56 -7.02 11.09
C ASP A 129 -8.99 -5.90 10.14
N LEU A 130 -8.64 -4.64 10.42
CA LEU A 130 -8.90 -3.51 9.53
C LEU A 130 -8.16 -3.62 8.20
N ILE A 131 -7.12 -4.48 8.11
CA ILE A 131 -6.38 -4.74 6.88
C ILE A 131 -7.29 -5.17 5.72
N LYS A 132 -8.46 -5.73 6.01
CA LYS A 132 -9.45 -6.10 4.98
C LYS A 132 -9.90 -4.91 4.13
N TYR A 133 -9.86 -3.68 4.65
CA TYR A 133 -10.34 -2.50 3.93
C TYR A 133 -9.31 -1.84 3.02
N PHE A 134 -8.01 -1.94 3.36
CA PHE A 134 -6.96 -1.20 2.66
C PHE A 134 -5.71 -2.02 2.34
N GLY A 135 -5.61 -3.27 2.82
CA GLY A 135 -4.43 -4.10 2.61
C GLY A 135 -4.16 -4.44 1.16
N PHE A 136 -5.21 -4.75 0.38
CA PHE A 136 -5.04 -5.04 -1.04
C PHE A 136 -4.69 -3.77 -1.84
N LEU A 137 -5.23 -2.60 -1.44
CA LEU A 137 -4.84 -1.31 -1.98
C LEU A 137 -3.33 -1.10 -1.80
N SER A 138 -2.83 -1.31 -0.57
CA SER A 138 -1.39 -1.28 -0.26
C SER A 138 -0.57 -2.22 -1.15
N VAL A 139 -1.01 -3.47 -1.31
CA VAL A 139 -0.34 -4.46 -2.16
C VAL A 139 -0.29 -4.01 -3.62
N PHE A 140 -1.41 -3.65 -4.23
CA PHE A 140 -1.43 -3.27 -5.65
C PHE A 140 -0.69 -1.96 -5.93
N GLY A 141 -0.78 -0.97 -5.03
CA GLY A 141 0.02 0.25 -5.12
C GLY A 141 1.51 -0.04 -5.06
N ALA A 142 1.93 -0.92 -4.15
CA ALA A 142 3.31 -1.34 -4.04
C ALA A 142 3.80 -2.12 -5.27
N ILE A 143 2.98 -2.99 -5.87
CA ILE A 143 3.31 -3.66 -7.14
C ILE A 143 3.59 -2.61 -8.22
N SER A 144 2.67 -1.66 -8.40
CA SER A 144 2.81 -0.60 -9.41
C SER A 144 4.13 0.17 -9.22
N ALA A 145 4.42 0.59 -8.00
CA ALA A 145 5.62 1.35 -7.69
C ALA A 145 6.91 0.53 -7.79
N LEU A 146 6.90 -0.77 -7.44
CA LEU A 146 8.08 -1.62 -7.50
C LEU A 146 8.49 -1.93 -8.95
N PHE A 147 7.51 -2.14 -9.84
CA PHE A 147 7.76 -2.44 -11.25
C PHE A 147 7.94 -1.21 -12.14
N VAL A 148 7.37 -0.06 -11.73
CA VAL A 148 7.54 1.22 -12.42
C VAL A 148 8.22 2.20 -11.46
N PRO A 149 9.54 2.02 -11.18
CA PRO A 149 10.25 2.88 -10.25
C PRO A 149 10.28 4.32 -10.78
N SER A 150 9.60 5.22 -10.07
CA SER A 150 9.66 6.66 -10.31
C SER A 150 10.69 7.34 -9.40
N MET A 151 11.85 6.70 -9.22
CA MET A 151 12.99 7.30 -8.54
C MET A 151 13.66 8.27 -9.50
N GLY A 152 14.01 9.49 -9.04
CA GLY A 152 14.69 10.48 -9.87
C GLY A 152 15.96 9.92 -10.51
N GLU A 153 16.33 10.43 -11.69
CA GLU A 153 17.33 9.82 -12.59
C GLU A 153 18.66 9.46 -11.91
N TYR A 154 19.05 10.19 -10.86
CA TYR A 154 20.31 9.99 -10.15
C TYR A 154 20.17 9.51 -8.70
N SER A 155 19.01 8.96 -8.32
CA SER A 155 18.82 8.30 -7.03
C SER A 155 19.38 6.87 -7.06
N GLY A 156 20.64 6.71 -6.66
CA GLY A 156 21.34 5.43 -6.56
C GLY A 156 21.30 4.79 -5.17
N ALA A 157 21.85 3.58 -5.02
CA ALA A 157 21.97 2.88 -3.74
C ALA A 157 22.80 3.64 -2.67
N ASP A 158 23.51 4.69 -3.07
CA ASP A 158 24.21 5.64 -2.20
C ASP A 158 23.35 6.85 -1.78
N SER A 159 22.06 6.85 -2.11
CA SER A 159 21.11 7.93 -1.79
C SER A 159 20.04 7.51 -0.79
N PHE A 160 19.67 8.42 0.11
CA PHE A 160 18.53 8.24 1.02
C PHE A 160 17.24 7.98 0.25
N TRP A 161 17.00 8.71 -0.85
CA TRP A 161 15.76 8.62 -1.62
C TRP A 161 15.54 7.25 -2.27
N PHE A 162 16.63 6.56 -2.63
CA PHE A 162 16.57 5.19 -3.12
C PHE A 162 16.06 4.23 -2.04
N TRP A 163 16.62 4.31 -0.84
CA TRP A 163 16.23 3.44 0.27
C TRP A 163 14.85 3.79 0.83
N ASP A 164 14.50 5.08 0.96
CA ASP A 164 13.13 5.50 1.32
C ASP A 164 12.12 4.90 0.33
N TYR A 165 12.36 5.07 -0.97
CA TYR A 165 11.50 4.52 -2.00
C TYR A 165 11.40 2.99 -1.90
N LEU A 166 12.53 2.28 -1.97
CA LEU A 166 12.54 0.82 -2.00
C LEU A 166 11.91 0.23 -0.73
N LEU A 167 12.36 0.65 0.45
CA LEU A 167 11.92 0.07 1.72
C LEU A 167 10.45 0.37 2.03
N LEU A 168 9.96 1.58 1.71
CA LEU A 168 8.55 1.92 1.88
C LEU A 168 7.65 0.99 1.06
N HIS A 169 8.02 0.71 -0.19
CA HIS A 169 7.22 -0.13 -1.08
C HIS A 169 7.33 -1.61 -0.73
N VAL A 170 8.53 -2.09 -0.36
CA VAL A 170 8.71 -3.44 0.20
C VAL A 170 7.85 -3.64 1.45
N TYR A 171 7.86 -2.66 2.37
CA TYR A 171 7.01 -2.67 3.56
C TYR A 171 5.52 -2.69 3.20
N SER A 172 5.10 -1.79 2.31
CA SER A 172 3.71 -1.67 1.85
C SER A 172 3.20 -2.92 1.13
N PHE A 173 4.11 -3.77 0.65
CA PHE A 173 3.79 -5.05 0.06
C PHE A 173 3.76 -6.18 1.11
N ILE A 174 4.85 -6.40 1.85
CA ILE A 174 4.99 -7.55 2.76
C ILE A 174 4.09 -7.46 3.99
N VAL A 175 3.98 -6.29 4.62
CA VAL A 175 3.25 -6.14 5.89
C VAL A 175 1.78 -6.52 5.74
N PRO A 176 1.06 -6.10 4.68
CA PRO A 176 -0.28 -6.63 4.40
C PRO A 176 -0.35 -8.16 4.34
N PHE A 177 0.60 -8.85 3.69
CA PHE A 177 0.60 -10.32 3.65
C PHE A 177 0.76 -10.94 5.04
N ILE A 178 1.63 -10.38 5.89
CA ILE A 178 1.79 -10.83 7.28
C ILE A 178 0.48 -10.62 8.05
N LEU A 179 -0.10 -9.41 7.97
CA LEU A 179 -1.34 -9.09 8.66
C LEU A 179 -2.50 -9.94 8.16
N PHE A 180 -2.58 -10.20 6.85
CA PHE A 180 -3.57 -11.09 6.26
C PHE A 180 -3.43 -12.53 6.77
N ALA A 181 -2.20 -13.02 6.95
CA ALA A 181 -1.95 -14.37 7.45
C ALA A 181 -2.37 -14.54 8.93
N ILE A 182 -2.09 -13.54 9.77
CA ILE A 182 -2.36 -13.64 11.22
C ILE A 182 -3.78 -13.19 11.62
N SER A 183 -4.40 -12.33 10.81
CA SER A 183 -5.67 -11.70 11.20
C SER A 183 -6.84 -12.67 11.06
N LYS A 184 -7.79 -12.51 11.99
CA LYS A 184 -9.10 -13.14 11.91
C LYS A 184 -10.08 -12.10 11.35
N PHE A 185 -10.20 -12.05 10.03
CA PHE A 185 -11.25 -11.26 9.38
C PHE A 185 -12.05 -12.14 8.44
N GLU A 186 -13.33 -11.81 8.31
CA GLU A 186 -14.20 -12.35 7.27
C GLU A 186 -14.36 -11.29 6.19
N TYR A 187 -14.06 -11.67 4.96
CA TYR A 187 -14.28 -10.83 3.80
C TYR A 187 -15.60 -11.23 3.14
N THR A 188 -16.60 -10.36 3.26
CA THR A 188 -17.94 -10.57 2.70
C THR A 188 -18.18 -9.60 1.55
N PHE A 189 -19.27 -9.79 0.81
CA PHE A 189 -19.69 -8.81 -0.19
C PHE A 189 -19.93 -7.41 0.41
N LYS A 190 -20.43 -7.34 1.66
CA LYS A 190 -20.54 -6.07 2.39
C LYS A 190 -19.17 -5.41 2.57
N THR A 191 -18.15 -6.21 2.92
CA THR A 191 -16.76 -5.72 3.05
C THR A 191 -16.25 -5.16 1.73
N THR A 192 -16.58 -5.77 0.58
CA THR A 192 -16.26 -5.23 -0.75
C THR A 192 -16.87 -3.85 -0.96
N VAL A 193 -18.17 -3.69 -0.65
CA VAL A 193 -18.86 -2.39 -0.79
C VAL A 193 -18.25 -1.34 0.13
N GLU A 194 -18.02 -1.67 1.40
CA GLU A 194 -17.37 -0.78 2.38
C GLU A 194 -15.98 -0.35 1.92
N THR A 195 -15.20 -1.30 1.38
CA THR A 195 -13.88 -1.08 0.82
C THR A 195 -13.90 -0.17 -0.40
N THR A 196 -14.82 -0.42 -1.34
CA THR A 196 -14.99 0.41 -2.53
C THR A 196 -15.41 1.83 -2.15
N ALA A 197 -16.37 1.98 -1.24
CA ALA A 197 -16.81 3.27 -0.75
C ALA A 197 -15.65 4.03 -0.07
N PHE A 198 -14.88 3.34 0.77
CA PHE A 198 -13.67 3.91 1.39
C PHE A 198 -12.67 4.42 0.35
N PHE A 199 -12.36 3.62 -0.68
CA PHE A 199 -11.45 4.03 -1.75
C PHE A 199 -11.97 5.24 -2.53
N VAL A 200 -13.27 5.26 -2.87
CA VAL A 200 -13.91 6.40 -3.55
C VAL A 200 -13.78 7.67 -2.72
N VAL A 201 -14.06 7.60 -1.41
CA VAL A 201 -13.92 8.75 -0.50
C VAL A 201 -12.47 9.25 -0.49
N LEU A 202 -11.49 8.36 -0.42
CA LEU A 202 -10.08 8.76 -0.48
C LEU A 202 -9.72 9.42 -1.82
N CYS A 203 -10.16 8.88 -2.95
CA CYS A 203 -9.95 9.51 -4.26
C CYS A 203 -10.53 10.93 -4.29
N LEU A 204 -11.75 11.13 -3.80
CA LEU A 204 -12.38 12.44 -3.76
C LEU A 204 -11.65 13.43 -2.83
N VAL A 205 -11.19 12.96 -1.68
CA VAL A 205 -10.39 13.78 -0.75
C VAL A 205 -9.06 14.18 -1.38
N MET A 206 -8.32 13.23 -1.96
CA MET A 206 -7.03 13.50 -2.61
C MET A 206 -7.19 14.42 -3.81
N PHE A 207 -8.23 14.21 -4.62
CA PHE A 207 -8.59 15.12 -5.70
C PHE A 207 -8.88 16.53 -5.17
N GLY A 208 -9.71 16.67 -4.13
CA GLY A 208 -10.04 17.97 -3.53
C GLY A 208 -8.79 18.69 -3.02
N LEU A 209 -7.87 17.97 -2.39
CA LEU A 209 -6.58 18.53 -1.96
C LEU A 209 -5.71 18.98 -3.13
N ASN A 210 -5.58 18.16 -4.18
CA ASN A 210 -4.85 18.54 -5.38
C ASN A 210 -5.45 19.78 -6.05
N PHE A 211 -6.78 19.82 -6.16
CA PHE A 211 -7.49 20.95 -6.75
C PHE A 211 -7.24 22.24 -5.96
N VAL A 212 -7.35 22.20 -4.63
CA VAL A 212 -7.10 23.36 -3.76
C VAL A 212 -5.64 23.80 -3.86
N LEU A 213 -4.69 22.88 -3.77
CA LEU A 213 -3.27 23.22 -3.85
C LEU A 213 -2.91 23.79 -5.22
N ASP A 214 -3.41 23.21 -6.31
CA ASP A 214 -3.09 23.73 -7.64
C ASP A 214 -3.71 25.10 -7.93
N THR A 215 -4.92 25.35 -7.39
CA THR A 215 -5.64 26.62 -7.59
C THR A 215 -5.04 27.74 -6.75
N TYR A 216 -4.64 27.47 -5.50
CA TYR A 216 -4.32 28.51 -4.52
C TYR A 216 -2.84 28.58 -4.11
N ALA A 217 -2.02 27.56 -4.39
CA ALA A 217 -0.59 27.62 -4.08
C ALA A 217 0.15 28.56 -5.04
N LYS A 218 0.81 29.58 -4.48
CA LYS A 218 1.65 30.51 -5.24
C LYS A 218 3.00 29.90 -5.62
N ASP A 219 3.55 29.06 -4.76
CA ASP A 219 4.82 28.35 -4.99
C ASP A 219 4.53 27.07 -5.79
N PRO A 220 5.07 26.92 -7.01
CA PRO A 220 4.86 25.73 -7.84
C PRO A 220 5.23 24.42 -7.17
N SER A 221 6.20 24.42 -6.24
CA SER A 221 6.61 23.21 -5.51
C SER A 221 5.53 22.65 -4.56
N TRP A 222 4.48 23.43 -4.30
CA TRP A 222 3.30 23.02 -3.52
C TRP A 222 2.13 22.53 -4.38
N LYS A 223 2.20 22.68 -5.71
CA LYS A 223 1.19 22.11 -6.62
C LYS A 223 1.34 20.59 -6.60
N SER A 224 0.34 19.91 -6.06
CA SER A 224 0.41 18.48 -5.78
C SER A 224 -0.22 17.62 -6.86
N ASN A 225 0.30 16.40 -6.98
CA ASN A 225 -0.30 15.35 -7.79
C ASN A 225 -0.47 14.05 -6.97
N TYR A 226 -1.18 14.14 -5.85
CA TYR A 226 -1.47 12.95 -5.07
C TYR A 226 -2.27 11.97 -5.92
N TRP A 227 -1.73 10.76 -6.06
CA TRP A 227 -2.40 9.62 -6.68
C TRP A 227 -2.72 9.84 -8.17
N TYR A 228 -2.00 10.74 -8.84
CA TYR A 228 -2.27 11.11 -10.23
C TYR A 228 -3.68 11.70 -10.45
N LEU A 229 -4.23 12.31 -9.41
CA LEU A 229 -5.53 12.99 -9.41
C LEU A 229 -5.39 14.51 -9.47
N GLY A 230 -4.25 15.03 -9.94
CA GLY A 230 -4.03 16.46 -10.16
C GLY A 230 -4.68 16.97 -11.45
N LEU A 231 -4.71 18.30 -11.62
CA LEU A 231 -5.03 18.91 -12.90
C LEU A 231 -3.97 18.57 -13.95
N ASN A 232 -4.32 18.70 -15.23
CA ASN A 232 -3.52 18.17 -16.34
C ASN A 232 -2.08 18.70 -16.34
N GLU A 233 -1.87 19.96 -15.94
CA GLU A 233 -0.54 20.59 -15.90
C GLU A 233 0.41 19.95 -14.89
N ASN A 234 -0.12 19.36 -13.82
CA ASN A 234 0.67 18.75 -12.75
C ASN A 234 0.57 17.21 -12.74
N ASN A 235 -0.20 16.62 -13.65
CA ASN A 235 -0.37 15.18 -13.73
C ASN A 235 0.68 14.56 -14.65
N ASP A 236 1.76 14.03 -14.09
CA ASP A 236 2.85 13.36 -14.84
C ASP A 236 2.38 12.11 -15.61
N LEU A 237 1.21 11.56 -15.27
CA LEU A 237 0.59 10.48 -16.03
C LEU A 237 -0.03 10.98 -17.35
N TYR A 238 -0.42 12.26 -17.41
CA TYR A 238 -1.01 12.88 -18.60
C TYR A 238 -0.03 12.90 -19.78
N GLU A 239 1.25 13.14 -19.53
CA GLU A 239 2.28 13.07 -20.59
C GLU A 239 2.38 11.67 -21.21
N LYS A 240 2.11 10.62 -20.42
CA LYS A 240 2.27 9.22 -20.85
C LYS A 240 0.99 8.65 -21.48
N LEU A 241 -0.18 8.99 -20.95
CA LEU A 241 -1.47 8.39 -21.33
C LEU A 241 -2.44 9.39 -22.01
N GLY A 242 -2.06 10.65 -22.10
CA GLY A 242 -2.80 11.70 -22.80
C GLY A 242 -4.24 11.84 -22.34
N LYS A 243 -5.16 11.97 -23.30
CA LYS A 243 -6.58 12.27 -23.06
C LYS A 243 -7.30 11.26 -22.16
N VAL A 244 -6.80 10.02 -22.07
CA VAL A 244 -7.40 8.96 -21.23
C VAL A 244 -7.37 9.33 -19.75
N VAL A 245 -6.33 10.06 -19.33
CA VAL A 245 -6.14 10.50 -17.94
C VAL A 245 -6.31 12.02 -17.80
N ALA A 246 -7.00 12.66 -18.75
CA ALA A 246 -7.30 14.07 -18.64
C ALA A 246 -8.36 14.33 -17.56
N TRP A 247 -8.28 15.49 -16.93
CA TRP A 247 -9.37 16.09 -16.19
C TRP A 247 -10.59 16.34 -17.12
N PRO A 248 -11.84 16.03 -16.71
CA PRO A 248 -12.27 15.47 -15.42
C PRO A 248 -12.38 13.93 -15.38
N THR A 249 -12.14 13.26 -16.50
CA THR A 249 -12.43 11.82 -16.65
C THR A 249 -11.51 10.92 -15.83
N HIS A 250 -10.30 11.37 -15.49
CA HIS A 250 -9.35 10.56 -14.74
C HIS A 250 -9.84 10.17 -13.34
N ILE A 251 -10.65 10.99 -12.64
CA ILE A 251 -11.19 10.58 -11.33
C ILE A 251 -12.04 9.32 -11.51
N LEU A 252 -12.93 9.32 -12.51
CA LEU A 252 -13.81 8.19 -12.78
C LEU A 252 -12.99 6.96 -13.20
N LEU A 253 -11.93 7.16 -13.98
CA LEU A 253 -11.00 6.10 -14.35
C LEU A 253 -10.32 5.48 -13.13
N PHE A 254 -9.79 6.30 -12.22
CA PHE A 254 -9.11 5.82 -11.00
C PHE A 254 -10.09 5.12 -10.05
N ILE A 255 -11.32 5.63 -9.89
CA ILE A 255 -12.38 4.96 -9.14
C ILE A 255 -12.70 3.60 -9.76
N PHE A 256 -12.89 3.55 -11.08
CA PHE A 256 -13.14 2.31 -11.81
C PHE A 256 -11.98 1.31 -11.64
N LEU A 257 -10.74 1.78 -11.74
CA LEU A 257 -9.55 0.97 -11.52
C LEU A 257 -9.54 0.39 -10.10
N GLY A 258 -9.87 1.19 -9.07
CA GLY A 258 -9.99 0.69 -7.70
C GLY A 258 -11.05 -0.40 -7.52
N ILE A 259 -12.19 -0.27 -8.19
CA ILE A 259 -13.23 -1.30 -8.21
C ILE A 259 -12.69 -2.59 -8.84
N VAL A 260 -12.05 -2.49 -10.01
CA VAL A 260 -11.43 -3.62 -10.70
C VAL A 260 -10.39 -4.30 -9.81
N LEU A 261 -9.51 -3.53 -9.17
CA LEU A 261 -8.50 -4.05 -8.25
C LEU A 261 -9.12 -4.76 -7.04
N THR A 262 -10.24 -4.26 -6.52
CA THR A 262 -10.98 -4.92 -5.43
C THR A 262 -11.56 -6.27 -5.89
N VAL A 263 -12.13 -6.34 -7.09
CA VAL A 263 -12.62 -7.60 -7.67
C VAL A 263 -11.48 -8.59 -7.91
N LEU A 264 -10.36 -8.11 -8.45
CA LEU A 264 -9.16 -8.93 -8.64
C LEU A 264 -8.64 -9.46 -7.31
N PHE A 265 -8.64 -8.66 -6.25
CA PHE A 265 -8.28 -9.13 -4.91
C PHE A 265 -9.16 -10.30 -4.47
N VAL A 266 -10.49 -10.22 -4.61
CA VAL A 266 -11.40 -11.33 -4.27
C VAL A 266 -11.06 -12.58 -5.08
N ALA A 267 -10.78 -12.43 -6.37
CA ALA A 267 -10.41 -13.55 -7.25
C ALA A 267 -9.06 -14.19 -6.84
N PHE A 268 -8.03 -13.37 -6.60
CA PHE A 268 -6.72 -13.85 -6.13
C PHE A 268 -6.82 -14.52 -4.77
N TRP A 269 -7.57 -13.93 -3.85
CA TRP A 269 -7.75 -14.51 -2.52
C TRP A 269 -8.47 -15.85 -2.58
N ALA A 270 -9.51 -15.97 -3.42
CA ALA A 270 -10.18 -17.24 -3.69
C ALA A 270 -9.25 -18.28 -4.32
N LEU A 271 -8.30 -17.87 -5.18
CA LEU A 271 -7.29 -18.75 -5.75
C LEU A 271 -6.33 -19.26 -4.68
N PHE A 272 -5.78 -18.35 -3.86
CA PHE A 272 -4.90 -18.71 -2.74
C PHE A 272 -5.63 -19.54 -1.68
N ASP A 273 -6.95 -19.42 -1.56
CA ASP A 273 -7.76 -20.25 -0.65
C ASP A 273 -7.83 -21.72 -1.03
N LYS A 274 -7.70 -22.05 -2.32
CA LYS A 274 -7.68 -23.44 -2.80
C LYS A 274 -6.40 -24.15 -2.40
N LEU A 275 -5.27 -23.46 -2.45
CA LEU A 275 -3.95 -24.01 -2.16
C LEU A 275 -3.64 -23.87 -0.68
N HIS A 276 -3.40 -24.99 0.00
CA HIS A 276 -3.00 -24.95 1.40
C HIS A 276 -1.89 -25.94 1.70
N ILE A 277 -0.92 -25.45 2.47
CA ILE A 277 0.15 -26.23 3.05
C ILE A 277 -0.17 -26.46 4.53
N VAL A 278 -0.14 -27.73 4.95
CA VAL A 278 -0.43 -28.15 6.33
C VAL A 278 0.74 -28.99 6.83
N LYS A 279 1.00 -28.90 8.14
CA LYS A 279 1.96 -29.77 8.83
C LYS A 279 1.18 -30.88 9.52
N GLU A 280 1.28 -32.10 9.00
CA GLU A 280 0.67 -33.31 9.57
C GLU A 280 1.77 -34.29 9.94
N GLU A 281 1.77 -34.77 11.20
CA GLU A 281 2.75 -35.77 11.68
C GLU A 281 4.22 -35.37 11.41
N GLY A 282 4.51 -34.07 11.51
CA GLY A 282 5.85 -33.52 11.23
C GLY A 282 6.20 -33.36 9.74
N LYS A 283 5.36 -33.85 8.82
CA LYS A 283 5.56 -33.70 7.37
C LYS A 283 4.77 -32.50 6.82
N ILE A 284 5.35 -31.79 5.87
CA ILE A 284 4.70 -30.71 5.14
C ILE A 284 3.97 -31.34 3.95
N LYS A 285 2.64 -31.19 3.89
CA LYS A 285 1.81 -31.66 2.77
C LYS A 285 1.10 -30.49 2.13
N ALA A 286 0.96 -30.54 0.80
CA ALA A 286 0.24 -29.55 0.01
C ALA A 286 -1.07 -30.16 -0.51
N TYR A 287 -2.15 -29.43 -0.37
CA TYR A 287 -3.48 -29.84 -0.77
C TYR A 287 -4.13 -28.77 -1.65
N THR A 288 -4.98 -29.24 -2.56
CA THR A 288 -5.86 -28.38 -3.36
C THR A 288 -7.31 -28.73 -3.04
N THR A 289 -8.08 -27.78 -2.52
CA THR A 289 -9.51 -27.96 -2.23
C THR A 289 -10.35 -26.91 -2.95
N ARG A 290 -11.68 -27.07 -2.87
CA ARG A 290 -12.58 -25.97 -3.20
C ARG A 290 -12.35 -24.82 -2.23
N SER A 291 -12.50 -23.59 -2.71
CA SER A 291 -12.35 -22.39 -1.88
C SER A 291 -13.59 -22.20 -1.02
N GLU A 292 -13.41 -22.32 0.29
CA GLU A 292 -14.42 -21.99 1.30
C GLU A 292 -14.69 -20.49 1.30
N PHE A 293 -13.63 -19.68 1.12
CA PHE A 293 -13.75 -18.25 0.97
C PHE A 293 -14.73 -17.87 -0.13
N TRP A 294 -14.59 -18.45 -1.33
CA TRP A 294 -15.47 -18.14 -2.45
C TRP A 294 -16.91 -18.58 -2.19
N ALA A 295 -17.11 -19.74 -1.57
CA ALA A 295 -18.43 -20.21 -1.18
C ALA A 295 -19.12 -19.23 -0.21
N ASN A 296 -18.40 -18.82 0.84
CA ASN A 296 -18.88 -17.86 1.84
C ASN A 296 -19.14 -16.48 1.22
N TYR A 297 -18.25 -16.00 0.35
CA TYR A 297 -18.40 -14.74 -0.35
C TYR A 297 -19.65 -14.74 -1.23
N LYS A 298 -19.84 -15.78 -2.05
CA LYS A 298 -21.01 -15.92 -2.93
C LYS A 298 -22.31 -15.97 -2.14
N GLU A 299 -22.33 -16.65 -0.99
CA GLU A 299 -23.50 -16.69 -0.13
C GLU A 299 -23.78 -15.32 0.52
N SER A 300 -22.76 -14.64 1.02
CA SER A 300 -22.90 -13.28 1.56
C SER A 300 -23.43 -12.28 0.52
N MET A 301 -23.03 -12.43 -0.75
CA MET A 301 -23.53 -11.63 -1.86
C MET A 301 -25.02 -11.87 -2.10
N LYS A 302 -25.48 -13.14 -2.13
CA LYS A 302 -26.90 -13.46 -2.27
C LYS A 302 -27.73 -12.87 -1.12
N GLN A 303 -27.24 -12.99 0.11
CA GLN A 303 -27.93 -12.47 1.29
C GLN A 303 -28.03 -10.94 1.25
N PHE A 304 -26.98 -10.25 0.83
CA PHE A 304 -26.96 -8.80 0.67
C PHE A 304 -28.09 -8.32 -0.28
N PHE A 305 -28.19 -8.91 -1.48
CA PHE A 305 -29.23 -8.52 -2.44
C PHE A 305 -30.63 -8.99 -2.07
N LYS A 306 -30.79 -10.10 -1.32
CA LYS A 306 -32.09 -10.53 -0.80
C LYS A 306 -32.64 -9.57 0.26
N ARG A 307 -31.77 -9.08 1.16
CA ARG A 307 -32.16 -8.14 2.23
C ARG A 307 -32.70 -6.83 1.65
N ASP A 308 -32.04 -6.27 0.64
CA ASP A 308 -32.47 -5.03 -0.03
C ASP A 308 -33.87 -5.16 -0.66
N ARG A 309 -34.18 -6.32 -1.27
CA ARG A 309 -35.51 -6.59 -1.85
C ARG A 309 -36.61 -6.65 -0.80
N LYS A 310 -36.34 -7.23 0.38
CA LYS A 310 -37.33 -7.32 1.46
C LYS A 310 -37.61 -5.94 2.07
N SER A 311 -36.56 -5.15 2.34
CA SER A 311 -36.69 -3.78 2.87
C SER A 311 -37.54 -2.89 1.96
N LYS A 312 -37.29 -2.91 0.65
CA LYS A 312 -38.09 -2.14 -0.33
C LYS A 312 -39.54 -2.59 -0.35
N LYS A 313 -39.81 -3.89 -0.28
CA LYS A 313 -41.19 -4.42 -0.26
C LYS A 313 -41.94 -3.95 0.99
N ASP A 314 -41.28 -3.89 2.13
CA ASP A 314 -41.88 -3.43 3.40
C ASP A 314 -42.12 -1.91 3.38
N GLU A 315 -41.18 -1.09 2.83
CA GLU A 315 -41.36 0.37 2.65
C GLU A 315 -42.50 0.73 1.68
N PHE A 316 -42.65 0.00 0.57
CA PHE A 316 -43.77 0.16 -0.35
C PHE A 316 -45.11 -0.24 0.28
N ALA A 317 -45.13 -1.24 1.17
CA ALA A 317 -46.34 -1.65 1.88
C ALA A 317 -46.75 -0.62 2.96
N THR A 318 -45.80 0.08 3.59
CA THR A 318 -46.09 1.13 4.58
C THR A 318 -46.45 2.49 3.98
N SER A 319 -46.08 2.77 2.73
CA SER A 319 -46.41 4.03 2.03
C SER A 319 -47.70 3.96 1.21
N ALA A 320 -48.30 2.78 1.07
CA ALA A 320 -49.58 2.55 0.40
C ALA A 320 -50.78 2.46 1.37
N ASN A 321 -50.56 2.66 2.67
CA ASN A 321 -51.59 2.73 3.72
C ASN A 321 -51.66 4.15 4.30
#